data_AF-A0A5C8I0V1-F1
#
_entry.id   AF-A0A5C8I0V1-F1
#
_cell.length_a   1.000
_cell.length_b   1.000
_cell.length_c   1.000
_cell.angle_alpha   90.00
_cell.angle_beta   90.00
_cell.angle_gamma   90.00
#
_symmetry.space_group_name_H-M   'P 1'
#
loop_
_entity.id
_entity.type
_entity.pdbx_description
1 polymer ?
#
loop_
_entity_poly.entity_id
_entity_poly.type
_entity_poly.pdbx_seq_one_letter_code
_entity_poly.pdbx_strand_id
1 'polypeptide(L)'
;MMTSFPSAPPGTNDQLSPIRSSRPHDLLEGGLILWPGGATELQVFDSWAALAQQAWTSVGYALVADGDALVAQVQFEGTSRQRVPGSIVVPLLRAGACTRDDVRAVMALALDRPDCQDRIRRRLAESFRSVIVDEVFDANELDLRVVELMLQSGIGTTLVGDPWQALYVFRGATPDAVRELMLRHAIARADLTESFRWKTEAQRSLAADLRAGSPVAIEVAQPDEAVDVALSSTWKPLWNLGSEVLPLAFGSFKGGYEEAGATLLLHYFASVGGEQYFGRQYSHHGLVGSMLTR
;
A
#
# COMPACT_ATOMS: atom_id res chain seq x y z
N MET A 1 -43.68 -12.99 -1.14
CA MET A 1 -42.60 -13.96 -1.43
C MET A 1 -41.30 -13.35 -0.96
N MET A 2 -40.84 -13.78 0.21
CA MET A 2 -39.54 -13.43 0.79
C MET A 2 -38.47 -14.26 0.07
N THR A 3 -37.46 -13.62 -0.50
CA THR A 3 -36.26 -14.29 -1.00
C THR A 3 -35.13 -14.03 -0.02
N SER A 4 -34.86 -15.04 0.81
CA SER A 4 -33.73 -15.14 1.74
C SER A 4 -32.40 -15.30 0.99
N PHE A 5 -31.38 -14.55 1.41
CA PHE A 5 -29.99 -14.78 0.97
C PHE A 5 -29.42 -16.04 1.64
N PRO A 6 -28.53 -16.79 0.96
CA PRO A 6 -27.97 -18.02 1.52
C PRO A 6 -26.88 -17.70 2.56
N SER A 7 -26.94 -18.41 3.69
CA SER A 7 -25.94 -18.37 4.76
C SER A 7 -24.61 -18.96 4.29
N ALA A 8 -23.51 -18.26 4.58
CA ALA A 8 -22.14 -18.73 4.31
C ALA A 8 -21.78 -19.93 5.22
N PRO A 9 -20.95 -20.88 4.74
CA PRO A 9 -20.60 -22.08 5.50
C PRO A 9 -19.67 -21.75 6.68
N PRO A 10 -19.77 -22.50 7.81
CA PRO A 10 -18.94 -22.26 8.97
C PRO A 10 -17.59 -22.97 8.82
N GLY A 11 -16.51 -22.22 9.06
CA GLY A 11 -15.20 -22.76 9.39
C GLY A 11 -14.18 -22.71 8.26
N THR A 12 -13.25 -21.76 8.35
CA THR A 12 -11.80 -22.05 8.49
C THR A 12 -11.01 -20.76 8.67
N ASN A 13 -10.02 -20.81 9.57
CA ASN A 13 -9.06 -19.77 9.97
C ASN A 13 -9.51 -18.66 10.94
N ASP A 14 -9.83 -19.11 12.16
CA ASP A 14 -9.93 -18.30 13.37
C ASP A 14 -8.59 -18.29 14.15
N GLN A 15 -7.51 -17.76 13.52
CA GLN A 15 -6.18 -17.63 14.16
C GLN A 15 -5.61 -16.20 14.15
N LEU A 16 -6.43 -15.18 13.84
CA LEU A 16 -6.05 -13.75 13.93
C LEU A 16 -7.04 -12.94 14.79
N SER A 17 -7.67 -13.60 15.75
CA SER A 17 -8.71 -13.05 16.62
C SER A 17 -8.28 -11.87 17.54
N PRO A 18 -7.00 -11.59 17.85
CA PRO A 18 -6.65 -10.39 18.63
C PRO A 18 -6.85 -9.06 17.87
N ILE A 19 -6.74 -9.07 16.53
CA ILE A 19 -6.79 -7.85 15.69
C ILE A 19 -8.24 -7.52 15.25
N ARG A 20 -9.24 -8.33 15.63
CA ARG A 20 -10.65 -7.93 15.43
C ARG A 20 -11.02 -6.66 16.23
N SER A 21 -10.25 -6.34 17.28
CA SER A 21 -10.52 -5.22 18.18
C SER A 21 -9.78 -3.91 17.87
N SER A 22 -9.06 -3.83 16.75
CA SER A 22 -8.41 -2.60 16.27
C SER A 22 -9.16 -1.91 15.12
N ARG A 23 -10.45 -2.23 14.96
CA ARG A 23 -11.37 -1.59 14.01
C ARG A 23 -12.14 -0.48 14.73
N PRO A 24 -12.74 0.48 14.02
CA PRO A 24 -13.63 1.49 14.62
C PRO A 24 -14.78 0.88 15.45
N HIS A 25 -15.01 -0.43 15.39
CA HIS A 25 -15.96 -1.18 16.21
C HIS A 25 -15.87 -0.83 17.70
N ASP A 26 -14.67 -0.68 18.26
CA ASP A 26 -14.48 -0.32 19.67
C ASP A 26 -15.02 1.08 20.00
N LEU A 27 -14.92 2.00 19.04
CA LEU A 27 -15.47 3.36 19.12
C LEU A 27 -16.98 3.39 18.83
N LEU A 28 -17.46 2.52 17.93
CA LEU A 28 -18.87 2.36 17.60
C LEU A 28 -19.66 1.72 18.75
N GLU A 29 -19.15 0.62 19.32
CA GLU A 29 -19.71 -0.05 20.49
C GLU A 29 -19.72 0.86 21.72
N GLY A 30 -18.67 1.68 21.88
CA GLY A 30 -18.60 2.70 22.93
C GLY A 30 -19.50 3.91 22.70
N GLY A 31 -20.18 4.01 21.55
CA GLY A 31 -21.02 5.15 21.20
C GLY A 31 -20.25 6.47 21.02
N LEU A 32 -18.93 6.42 20.90
CA LEU A 32 -18.11 7.60 20.63
C LEU A 32 -18.26 8.07 19.19
N ILE A 33 -18.51 7.13 18.28
CA ILE A 33 -18.80 7.39 16.88
C ILE A 33 -20.08 6.64 16.51
N LEU A 34 -20.96 7.28 15.75
CA LEU A 34 -22.18 6.65 15.22
C LEU A 34 -22.00 6.49 13.71
N TRP A 35 -22.02 5.25 13.23
CA TRP A 35 -21.89 4.96 11.80
C TRP A 35 -23.10 5.48 11.01
N PRO A 36 -22.97 5.86 9.72
CA PRO A 36 -24.14 6.20 8.91
C PRO A 36 -25.13 5.04 8.90
N GLY A 37 -26.39 5.30 9.25
CA GLY A 37 -27.42 4.24 9.34
C GLY A 37 -27.38 3.41 10.63
N GLY A 38 -26.48 3.72 11.58
CA GLY A 38 -26.50 3.17 12.94
C GLY A 38 -25.88 1.78 13.11
N ALA A 39 -25.14 1.27 12.12
CA ALA A 39 -24.45 -0.01 12.25
C ALA A 39 -23.30 0.06 13.26
N THR A 40 -23.25 -0.88 14.21
CA THR A 40 -22.13 -1.01 15.16
C THR A 40 -21.13 -2.09 14.72
N GLU A 41 -21.58 -3.06 13.91
CA GLU A 41 -20.75 -4.08 13.28
C GLU A 41 -20.61 -3.76 11.79
N LEU A 42 -19.36 -3.64 11.32
CA LEU A 42 -19.07 -3.32 9.92
C LEU A 42 -18.54 -4.52 9.14
N GLN A 43 -19.00 -4.64 7.89
CA GLN A 43 -18.47 -5.57 6.92
C GLN A 43 -17.43 -4.88 6.04
N VAL A 44 -16.15 -5.22 6.25
CA VAL A 44 -15.02 -4.60 5.56
C VAL A 44 -14.67 -5.35 4.28
N PHE A 45 -14.67 -4.65 3.16
CA PHE A 45 -14.28 -5.13 1.84
C PHE A 45 -12.95 -4.50 1.39
N ASP A 46 -12.23 -5.16 0.48
CA ASP A 46 -10.97 -4.63 -0.05
C ASP A 46 -11.18 -3.41 -0.94
N SER A 47 -12.25 -3.41 -1.73
CA SER A 47 -12.65 -2.24 -2.53
C SER A 47 -14.15 -2.31 -2.86
N TRP A 48 -14.73 -1.16 -3.19
CA TRP A 48 -16.11 -1.10 -3.68
C TRP A 48 -16.33 -1.87 -4.98
N ALA A 49 -15.27 -2.10 -5.77
CA ALA A 49 -15.35 -2.89 -7.00
C ALA A 49 -15.70 -4.38 -6.75
N ALA A 50 -15.54 -4.86 -5.51
CA ALA A 50 -15.99 -6.19 -5.12
C ALA A 50 -17.52 -6.31 -5.01
N LEU A 51 -18.22 -5.19 -4.80
CA LEU A 51 -19.66 -5.16 -4.56
C LEU A 51 -20.46 -4.59 -5.74
N ALA A 52 -19.85 -3.74 -6.54
CA ALA A 52 -20.53 -3.06 -7.64
C ALA A 52 -19.60 -2.77 -8.80
N GLN A 53 -20.18 -2.62 -9.99
CA GLN A 53 -19.42 -2.28 -11.19
C GLN A 53 -18.87 -0.86 -11.13
N GLN A 54 -17.63 -0.70 -11.57
CA GLN A 54 -17.01 0.59 -11.74
C GLN A 54 -17.50 1.27 -13.03
N ALA A 55 -17.62 2.59 -13.00
CA ALA A 55 -17.92 3.43 -14.14
C ALA A 55 -17.00 4.67 -14.13
N TRP A 56 -16.80 5.27 -15.30
CA TRP A 56 -16.26 6.63 -15.38
C TRP A 56 -17.32 7.60 -14.87
N THR A 57 -17.08 8.18 -13.70
CA THR A 57 -18.07 9.04 -13.04
C THR A 57 -17.42 10.19 -12.26
N SER A 58 -18.04 11.36 -12.32
CA SER A 58 -17.76 12.50 -11.43
C SER A 58 -18.49 12.38 -10.08
N VAL A 59 -19.38 11.41 -9.92
CA VAL A 59 -20.14 11.19 -8.68
C VAL A 59 -19.30 10.38 -7.70
N GLY A 60 -18.70 11.05 -6.73
CA GLY A 60 -17.99 10.46 -5.60
C GLY A 60 -18.84 10.42 -4.33
N TYR A 61 -18.22 10.06 -3.22
CA TYR A 61 -18.82 10.13 -1.89
C TYR A 61 -17.80 10.65 -0.88
N ALA A 62 -18.30 11.12 0.26
CA ALA A 62 -17.49 11.46 1.43
C ALA A 62 -18.16 10.97 2.71
N LEU A 63 -17.32 10.60 3.67
CA LEU A 63 -17.70 10.43 5.07
C LEU A 63 -17.25 11.69 5.82
N VAL A 64 -18.20 12.40 6.43
CA VAL A 64 -17.94 13.59 7.22
C VAL A 64 -18.44 13.37 8.65
N ALA A 65 -17.77 13.98 9.63
CA ALA A 65 -18.23 13.98 11.01
C ALA A 65 -19.21 15.14 11.24
N ASP A 66 -20.34 14.83 11.87
CA ASP A 66 -21.32 15.76 12.42
C ASP A 66 -21.50 15.43 13.90
N GLY A 67 -20.68 16.05 14.75
CA GLY A 67 -20.55 15.69 16.16
C GLY A 67 -20.00 14.27 16.32
N ASP A 68 -20.77 13.38 16.95
CA ASP A 68 -20.46 11.97 17.08
C ASP A 68 -20.91 11.13 15.87
N ALA A 69 -21.80 11.66 15.04
CA ALA A 69 -22.35 10.95 13.90
C ALA A 69 -21.46 11.09 12.66
N LEU A 70 -21.27 9.98 11.95
CA LEU A 70 -20.72 9.98 10.60
C LEU A 70 -21.86 10.10 9.60
N VAL A 71 -21.71 11.04 8.66
CA VAL A 71 -22.66 11.27 7.59
C VAL A 71 -22.01 10.86 6.26
N ALA A 72 -22.58 9.84 5.63
CA ALA A 72 -22.25 9.47 4.25
C ALA A 72 -23.07 10.31 3.27
N GLN A 73 -22.38 11.10 2.45
CA GLN A 73 -23.00 11.97 1.46
C GLN A 73 -22.40 11.76 0.07
N VAL A 74 -23.26 11.89 -0.95
CA VAL A 74 -22.84 11.89 -2.35
C VAL A 74 -22.23 13.25 -2.66
N GLN A 75 -21.11 13.26 -3.36
CA GLN A 75 -20.45 14.49 -3.82
C GLN A 75 -20.22 14.47 -5.33
N PHE A 76 -20.26 15.66 -5.94
CA PHE A 76 -19.91 15.84 -7.34
C PHE A 76 -18.50 16.42 -7.44
N GLU A 77 -17.63 15.74 -8.15
CA GLU A 77 -16.24 16.12 -8.34
C GLU A 77 -16.02 16.73 -9.73
N GLY A 78 -15.12 17.70 -9.85
CA GLY A 78 -14.85 18.40 -11.11
C GLY A 78 -14.23 17.52 -12.21
N THR A 79 -13.75 16.32 -11.87
CA THR A 79 -13.14 15.38 -12.80
C THR A 79 -13.75 14.00 -12.68
N SER A 80 -14.05 13.37 -13.83
CA SER A 80 -14.48 11.97 -13.89
C SER A 80 -13.31 11.03 -13.62
N ARG A 81 -13.56 9.95 -12.86
CA ARG A 81 -12.58 8.89 -12.56
C ARG A 81 -13.26 7.53 -12.67
N GLN A 82 -12.50 6.48 -12.96
CA GLN A 82 -13.00 5.11 -12.94
C GLN A 82 -13.16 4.62 -11.49
N ARG A 83 -14.41 4.49 -11.02
CA ARG A 83 -14.75 4.05 -9.65
C ARG A 83 -16.20 3.58 -9.55
N VAL A 84 -16.60 3.03 -8.42
CA VAL A 84 -18.03 2.83 -8.13
C VAL A 84 -18.66 4.20 -7.82
N PRO A 85 -19.77 4.60 -8.49
CA PRO A 85 -20.44 5.87 -8.22
C PRO A 85 -20.85 6.02 -6.75
N GLY A 86 -20.67 7.22 -6.19
CA GLY A 86 -21.05 7.50 -4.81
C GLY A 86 -22.54 7.28 -4.51
N SER A 87 -23.41 7.43 -5.52
CA SER A 87 -24.84 7.10 -5.41
C SER A 87 -25.12 5.63 -5.12
N ILE A 88 -24.19 4.73 -5.46
CA ILE A 88 -24.25 3.29 -5.12
C ILE A 88 -23.54 3.04 -3.79
N VAL A 89 -22.42 3.71 -3.53
CA VAL A 89 -21.63 3.52 -2.31
C VAL A 89 -22.37 3.98 -1.05
N VAL A 90 -23.02 5.16 -1.08
CA VAL A 90 -23.67 5.74 0.12
C VAL A 90 -24.75 4.84 0.72
N PRO A 91 -25.67 4.23 -0.04
CA PRO A 91 -26.60 3.24 0.49
C PRO A 91 -25.92 2.02 1.13
N LEU A 92 -24.81 1.53 0.54
CA LEU A 92 -24.06 0.39 1.08
C LEU A 92 -23.35 0.75 2.39
N LEU A 93 -22.76 1.95 2.47
CA LEU A 93 -22.22 2.51 3.71
C LEU A 93 -23.29 2.52 4.80
N ARG A 94 -24.50 3.03 4.50
CA ARG A 94 -25.61 3.06 5.47
C ARG A 94 -26.08 1.69 5.92
N ALA A 95 -25.82 0.65 5.14
CA ALA A 95 -26.12 -0.74 5.49
C ALA A 95 -25.00 -1.43 6.29
N GLY A 96 -23.91 -0.72 6.60
CA GLY A 96 -22.78 -1.25 7.37
C GLY A 96 -21.65 -1.89 6.54
N ALA A 97 -21.70 -1.79 5.21
CA ALA A 97 -20.56 -2.18 4.36
C ALA A 97 -19.55 -1.03 4.30
N CYS A 98 -18.24 -1.32 4.33
CA CYS A 98 -17.21 -0.31 4.15
C CYS A 98 -15.95 -0.90 3.52
N THR A 99 -15.03 -0.05 3.07
CA THR A 99 -13.71 -0.47 2.62
C THR A 99 -12.63 -0.16 3.66
N ARG A 100 -11.41 -0.65 3.41
CA ARG A 100 -10.24 -0.29 4.23
C ARG A 100 -9.97 1.22 4.20
N ASP A 101 -10.19 1.87 3.06
CA ASP A 101 -10.02 3.32 2.92
C ASP A 101 -11.06 4.08 3.74
N ASP A 102 -12.31 3.59 3.79
CA ASP A 102 -13.36 4.17 4.64
C ASP A 102 -13.01 4.04 6.12
N VAL A 103 -12.48 2.89 6.54
CA VAL A 103 -11.99 2.70 7.91
C VAL A 103 -10.87 3.69 8.23
N ARG A 104 -9.93 3.91 7.31
CA ARG A 104 -8.86 4.90 7.49
C ARG A 104 -9.41 6.32 7.58
N ALA A 105 -10.38 6.67 6.73
CA ALA A 105 -11.04 7.98 6.79
C ALA A 105 -11.74 8.21 8.14
N VAL A 106 -12.45 7.20 8.64
CA VAL A 106 -13.10 7.26 9.96
C VAL A 106 -12.10 7.34 11.09
N MET A 107 -10.99 6.59 11.03
CA MET A 107 -9.92 6.69 12.02
C MET A 107 -9.29 8.08 12.02
N ALA A 108 -9.08 8.71 10.86
CA ALA A 108 -8.58 10.08 10.80
C ALA A 108 -9.53 11.07 11.48
N LEU A 109 -10.83 11.00 11.19
CA LEU A 109 -11.86 11.81 11.85
C LEU A 109 -11.93 11.54 13.36
N ALA A 110 -11.82 10.28 13.77
CA ALA A 110 -11.82 9.88 15.18
C ALA A 110 -10.64 10.48 15.93
N LEU A 111 -9.44 10.44 15.33
CA LEU A 111 -8.24 10.95 15.96
C LEU A 111 -8.26 12.48 16.10
N ASP A 112 -9.12 13.20 15.40
CA ASP A 112 -9.30 14.65 15.62
C ASP A 112 -10.09 14.98 16.89
N ARG A 113 -10.66 13.96 17.56
CA ARG A 113 -11.45 14.13 18.77
C ARG A 113 -10.71 13.58 20.03
N PRO A 114 -10.58 14.38 21.11
CA PRO A 114 -9.86 13.95 22.31
C PRO A 114 -10.45 12.72 23.02
N ASP A 115 -11.78 12.61 23.10
CA ASP A 115 -12.48 11.48 23.72
C ASP A 115 -12.19 10.15 23.00
N CYS A 116 -12.15 10.18 21.67
CA CYS A 116 -11.78 9.06 20.84
C CYS A 116 -10.29 8.70 21.01
N GLN A 117 -9.40 9.70 21.04
CA GLN A 117 -7.97 9.45 21.33
C GLN A 117 -7.78 8.76 22.68
N ASP A 118 -8.45 9.23 23.73
CA ASP A 118 -8.36 8.63 25.07
C ASP A 118 -8.83 7.17 25.08
N ARG A 119 -9.93 6.87 24.37
CA ARG A 119 -10.44 5.51 24.25
C ARG A 119 -9.47 4.60 23.49
N ILE A 120 -8.91 5.08 22.38
CA ILE A 120 -7.91 4.36 21.58
C ILE A 120 -6.66 4.10 22.43
N ARG A 121 -6.13 5.11 23.12
CA ARG A 121 -4.95 4.96 23.99
C ARG A 121 -5.16 3.93 25.08
N ARG A 122 -6.29 3.98 25.77
CA ARG A 122 -6.65 2.98 26.80
C ARG A 122 -6.67 1.58 26.20
N ARG A 123 -7.35 1.42 25.05
CA ARG A 123 -7.44 0.13 24.36
C ARG A 123 -6.08 -0.41 23.96
N LEU A 124 -5.22 0.44 23.41
CA LEU A 124 -3.86 0.07 23.02
C LEU A 124 -3.04 -0.37 24.23
N ALA A 125 -3.08 0.37 25.34
CA ALA A 125 -2.36 0.03 26.57
C ALA A 125 -2.85 -1.27 27.21
N GLU A 126 -4.16 -1.55 27.14
CA GLU A 126 -4.76 -2.81 27.61
C GLU A 126 -4.38 -4.00 26.72
N SER A 127 -4.17 -3.75 25.42
CA SER A 127 -3.96 -4.81 24.42
C SER A 127 -2.49 -5.15 24.20
N PHE A 128 -1.59 -4.17 24.36
CA PHE A 128 -0.19 -4.29 23.97
C PHE A 128 0.75 -3.78 25.05
N ARG A 129 1.72 -4.61 25.43
CA ARG A 129 2.87 -4.19 26.24
C ARG A 129 3.95 -3.51 25.40
N SER A 130 4.14 -3.98 24.17
CA SER A 130 5.15 -3.49 23.23
C SER A 130 4.70 -3.68 21.79
N VAL A 131 5.16 -2.81 20.90
CA VAL A 131 4.86 -2.83 19.46
C VAL A 131 6.16 -2.63 18.68
N ILE A 132 6.30 -3.37 17.57
CA ILE A 132 7.36 -3.16 16.58
C ILE A 132 6.67 -2.71 15.29
N VAL A 133 7.09 -1.57 14.76
CA VAL A 133 6.62 -1.03 13.48
C VAL A 133 7.75 -1.19 12.48
N ASP A 134 7.58 -2.11 11.53
CA ASP A 134 8.50 -2.28 10.41
C ASP A 134 8.15 -1.33 9.26
N GLU A 135 9.14 -1.02 8.41
CA GLU A 135 9.03 -0.07 7.29
C GLU A 135 8.40 1.29 7.68
N VAL A 136 8.80 1.84 8.83
CA VAL A 136 8.22 3.09 9.38
C VAL A 136 8.31 4.29 8.42
N PHE A 137 9.28 4.30 7.50
CA PHE A 137 9.44 5.38 6.52
C PHE A 137 8.41 5.35 5.38
N ASP A 138 7.66 4.26 5.24
CA ASP A 138 6.51 4.15 4.33
C ASP A 138 5.19 4.56 4.99
N ALA A 139 5.20 4.83 6.29
CA ALA A 139 4.02 5.24 7.04
C ALA A 139 3.50 6.60 6.57
N ASN A 140 2.18 6.70 6.46
CA ASN A 140 1.53 7.98 6.17
C ASN A 140 1.18 8.73 7.48
N GLU A 141 0.66 9.95 7.36
CA GLU A 141 0.34 10.79 8.52
C GLU A 141 -0.60 10.09 9.53
N LEU A 142 -1.64 9.39 9.05
CA LEU A 142 -2.57 8.66 9.92
C LEU A 142 -1.84 7.55 10.69
N ASP A 143 -0.99 6.78 10.02
CA ASP A 143 -0.22 5.71 10.66
C ASP A 143 0.70 6.29 11.74
N LEU A 144 1.39 7.40 11.46
CA LEU A 144 2.26 8.07 12.42
C LEU A 144 1.50 8.64 13.61
N ARG A 145 0.28 9.17 13.43
CA ARG A 145 -0.59 9.59 14.55
C ARG A 145 -0.94 8.41 15.46
N VAL A 146 -1.18 7.22 14.89
CA VAL A 146 -1.44 6.01 15.69
C VAL A 146 -0.18 5.57 16.45
N VAL A 147 0.99 5.60 15.81
CA VAL A 147 2.28 5.33 16.48
C VAL A 147 2.52 6.32 17.62
N GLU A 148 2.22 7.60 17.40
CA GLU A 148 2.32 8.63 18.43
C GLU A 148 1.40 8.34 19.64
N LEU A 149 0.17 7.87 19.42
CA LEU A 149 -0.70 7.41 20.51
C LEU A 149 -0.11 6.21 21.27
N MET A 150 0.55 5.27 20.59
CA MET A 150 1.21 4.13 21.25
C MET A 150 2.34 4.61 22.17
N LEU A 151 3.19 5.52 21.68
CA LEU A 151 4.27 6.13 22.44
C LEU A 151 3.73 6.86 23.68
N GLN A 152 2.71 7.70 23.49
CA GLN A 152 2.07 8.44 24.59
C GLN A 152 1.38 7.52 25.60
N SER A 153 0.98 6.32 25.20
CA SER A 153 0.36 5.32 26.09
C SER A 153 1.38 4.53 26.92
N GLY A 154 2.67 4.82 26.77
CA GLY A 154 3.75 4.13 27.51
C GLY A 154 4.03 2.71 27.02
N ILE A 155 3.56 2.37 25.81
CA ILE A 155 3.81 1.08 25.17
C ILE A 155 5.24 1.07 24.67
N GLY A 156 5.98 0.00 24.95
CA GLY A 156 7.35 -0.16 24.45
C GLY A 156 7.35 -0.21 22.92
N THR A 157 7.71 0.89 22.26
CA THR A 157 7.59 1.03 20.81
C THR A 157 8.97 1.02 20.15
N THR A 158 9.18 0.08 19.22
CA THR A 158 10.38 0.02 18.38
C THR A 158 9.99 0.34 16.94
N LEU A 159 10.71 1.27 16.32
CA LEU A 159 10.51 1.65 14.92
C LEU A 159 11.70 1.12 14.10
N VAL A 160 11.40 0.39 13.03
CA VAL A 160 12.38 -0.18 12.10
C VAL A 160 12.08 0.33 10.71
N GLY A 161 13.12 0.70 9.96
CA GLY A 161 12.99 1.12 8.58
C GLY A 161 14.25 1.79 8.05
N ASP A 162 14.29 2.02 6.74
CA ASP A 162 15.40 2.66 6.05
C ASP A 162 14.91 3.92 5.31
N PRO A 163 15.39 5.14 5.65
CA PRO A 163 14.98 6.36 4.96
C PRO A 163 15.36 6.37 3.47
N TRP A 164 16.34 5.56 3.05
CA TRP A 164 16.73 5.43 1.64
C TRP A 164 15.77 4.54 0.83
N GLN A 165 14.90 3.78 1.50
CA GLN A 165 13.89 2.92 0.87
C GLN A 165 12.49 3.53 0.87
N ALA A 166 12.36 4.79 1.32
CA ALA A 166 11.10 5.53 1.30
C ALA A 166 10.66 5.89 -0.13
N LEU A 167 10.21 4.90 -0.89
CA LEU A 167 9.85 5.01 -2.30
C LEU A 167 8.37 5.37 -2.49
N TYR A 168 7.56 5.36 -1.43
CA TYR A 168 6.11 5.53 -1.47
C TYR A 168 5.62 6.96 -1.19
N VAL A 169 6.42 7.99 -1.50
CA VAL A 169 5.99 9.40 -1.38
C VAL A 169 4.68 9.65 -2.15
N PHE A 170 4.47 8.98 -3.29
CA PHE A 170 3.23 9.07 -4.08
C PHE A 170 1.98 8.48 -3.37
N ARG A 171 2.16 7.68 -2.32
CA ARG A 171 1.09 7.17 -1.45
C ARG A 171 0.92 7.98 -0.16
N GLY A 172 1.62 9.11 -0.03
CA GLY A 172 1.58 9.98 1.13
C GLY A 172 2.51 9.57 2.27
N ALA A 173 3.53 8.73 2.01
CA ALA A 173 4.60 8.49 2.97
C ALA A 173 5.32 9.82 3.28
N THR A 174 5.63 10.07 4.56
CA THR A 174 6.23 11.33 5.03
C THR A 174 7.52 11.07 5.81
N PRO A 175 8.66 10.82 5.12
CA PRO A 175 9.92 10.45 5.79
C PRO A 175 10.42 11.48 6.81
N ASP A 176 10.13 12.77 6.56
CA ASP A 176 10.48 13.85 7.48
C ASP A 176 9.63 13.82 8.75
N ALA A 177 8.34 13.43 8.66
CA ALA A 177 7.46 13.30 9.82
C ALA A 177 7.94 12.19 10.76
N VAL A 178 8.54 11.12 10.23
CA VAL A 178 9.19 10.06 11.05
C VAL A 178 10.34 10.65 11.85
N ARG A 179 11.22 11.44 11.22
CA ARG A 179 12.36 12.10 11.89
C ARG A 179 11.88 13.04 12.98
N GLU A 180 10.86 13.85 12.71
CA GLU A 180 10.27 14.74 13.69
C GLU A 180 9.66 13.97 14.86
N LEU A 181 8.92 12.88 14.61
CA LEU A 181 8.36 12.02 15.64
C LEU A 181 9.46 11.46 16.55
N MET A 182 10.55 10.96 15.97
CA MET A 182 11.71 10.47 16.73
C MET A 182 12.32 11.55 17.63
N LEU A 183 12.45 12.79 17.13
CA LEU A 183 12.96 13.92 17.90
C LEU A 183 12.01 14.32 19.03
N ARG A 184 10.70 14.43 18.74
CA ARG A 184 9.67 14.82 19.72
C ARG A 184 9.59 13.87 20.91
N HIS A 185 9.73 12.56 20.66
CA HIS A 185 9.62 11.51 21.68
C HIS A 185 10.97 11.00 22.18
N ALA A 186 12.09 11.65 21.80
CA ALA A 186 13.45 11.27 22.18
C ALA A 186 13.73 9.76 21.95
N ILE A 187 13.27 9.22 20.81
CA ILE A 187 13.44 7.82 20.47
C ILE A 187 14.92 7.54 20.24
N ALA A 188 15.48 6.59 21.00
CA ALA A 188 16.86 6.16 20.82
C ALA A 188 17.05 5.54 19.43
N ARG A 189 18.10 5.98 18.72
CA ARG A 189 18.46 5.50 17.39
C ARG A 189 19.59 4.47 17.47
N ALA A 190 19.43 3.37 16.77
CA ALA A 190 20.47 2.37 16.55
C ALA A 190 20.62 2.13 15.05
N ASP A 191 21.80 2.41 14.50
CA ASP A 191 22.08 2.20 13.08
C ASP A 191 22.63 0.80 12.85
N LEU A 192 22.09 0.10 11.84
CA LEU A 192 22.63 -1.18 11.36
C LEU A 192 23.57 -0.91 10.18
N THR A 193 24.88 -0.97 10.43
CA THR A 193 25.92 -0.61 9.45
C THR A 193 26.37 -1.78 8.58
N GLU A 194 26.05 -3.01 8.96
CA GLU A 194 26.46 -4.22 8.25
C GLU A 194 25.30 -4.76 7.38
N SER A 195 25.64 -5.15 6.14
CA SER A 195 24.70 -5.83 5.23
C SER A 195 25.05 -7.30 5.12
N PHE A 196 24.10 -8.15 5.48
CA PHE A 196 24.18 -9.60 5.23
C PHE A 196 23.64 -10.00 3.85
N ARG A 197 23.08 -9.04 3.09
CA ARG A 197 22.55 -9.27 1.74
C ARG A 197 23.67 -9.30 0.69
N TRP A 198 24.69 -8.46 0.87
CA TRP A 198 25.86 -8.37 -0.01
C TRP A 198 26.91 -9.41 0.38
N LYS A 199 27.15 -10.40 -0.49
CA LYS A 199 28.00 -11.55 -0.17
C LYS A 199 29.48 -11.24 -0.39
N THR A 200 29.80 -10.43 -1.40
CA THR A 200 31.20 -10.11 -1.77
C THR A 200 31.60 -8.71 -1.32
N GLU A 201 32.90 -8.49 -1.17
CA GLU A 201 33.44 -7.17 -0.84
C GLU A 201 33.15 -6.15 -1.94
N ALA A 202 33.29 -6.55 -3.21
CA ALA A 202 32.96 -5.72 -4.35
C ALA A 202 31.50 -5.23 -4.32
N GLN A 203 30.54 -6.09 -3.95
CA GLN A 203 29.13 -5.67 -3.80
C GLN A 203 28.94 -4.66 -2.68
N ARG A 204 29.64 -4.85 -1.54
CA ARG A 204 29.58 -3.92 -0.40
C ARG A 204 30.19 -2.57 -0.74
N SER A 205 31.36 -2.55 -1.37
CA SER A 205 32.03 -1.32 -1.81
C SER A 205 31.16 -0.56 -2.83
N LEU A 206 30.67 -1.24 -3.87
CA LEU A 206 29.80 -0.64 -4.87
C LEU A 206 28.53 -0.03 -4.24
N ALA A 207 27.86 -0.76 -3.34
CA ALA A 207 26.67 -0.25 -2.67
C ALA A 207 26.99 0.95 -1.76
N ALA A 208 28.14 0.96 -1.08
CA ALA A 208 28.59 2.07 -0.25
C ALA A 208 28.90 3.32 -1.08
N ASP A 209 29.62 3.14 -2.20
CA ASP A 209 29.96 4.22 -3.13
C ASP A 209 28.70 4.84 -3.75
N LEU A 210 27.77 4.01 -4.23
CA LEU A 210 26.49 4.47 -4.76
C LEU A 210 25.67 5.25 -3.71
N ARG A 211 25.64 4.78 -2.45
CA ARG A 211 24.96 5.49 -1.35
C ARG A 211 25.61 6.82 -1.00
N ALA A 212 26.93 6.92 -1.12
CA ALA A 212 27.66 8.16 -0.91
C ALA A 212 27.55 9.13 -2.09
N GLY A 213 26.93 8.71 -3.20
CA GLY A 213 26.92 9.48 -4.45
C GLY A 213 28.30 9.55 -5.12
N SER A 214 29.21 8.64 -4.75
CA SER A 214 30.54 8.54 -5.36
C SER A 214 30.41 8.05 -6.81
N PRO A 215 31.20 8.59 -7.74
CA PRO A 215 31.29 8.04 -9.09
C PRO A 215 31.76 6.58 -9.03
N VAL A 216 31.08 5.71 -9.76
CA VAL A 216 31.46 4.30 -9.89
C VAL A 216 31.62 3.94 -11.35
N ALA A 217 32.72 3.29 -11.68
CA ALA A 217 32.94 2.78 -13.03
C ALA A 217 32.07 1.54 -13.24
N ILE A 218 31.21 1.58 -14.24
CA ILE A 218 30.49 0.40 -14.71
C ILE A 218 31.37 -0.25 -15.77
N GLU A 219 31.75 -1.52 -15.57
CA GLU A 219 32.42 -2.29 -16.60
C GLU A 219 31.46 -2.46 -17.77
N VAL A 220 31.72 -1.75 -18.87
CA VAL A 220 30.95 -1.89 -20.11
C VAL A 220 31.35 -3.22 -20.74
N ALA A 221 30.36 -4.09 -21.00
CA ALA A 221 30.60 -5.33 -21.73
C ALA A 221 31.26 -5.03 -23.09
N GLN A 222 32.14 -5.93 -23.53
CA GLN A 222 32.73 -5.79 -24.85
C GLN A 222 31.61 -5.84 -25.91
N PRO A 223 31.66 -4.98 -26.94
CA PRO A 223 30.56 -4.79 -27.89
C PRO A 223 30.16 -6.06 -28.66
N ASP A 224 31.04 -7.06 -28.72
CA ASP A 224 30.80 -8.31 -29.45
C ASP A 224 29.94 -9.32 -28.66
N GLU A 225 29.64 -9.07 -27.37
CA GLU A 225 28.75 -9.87 -26.51
C GLU A 225 27.56 -9.06 -25.94
N ALA A 226 27.41 -7.79 -26.36
CA ALA A 226 26.39 -6.89 -25.80
C ALA A 226 24.99 -7.23 -26.32
N VAL A 227 24.07 -7.54 -25.39
CA VAL A 227 22.64 -7.71 -25.69
C VAL A 227 21.97 -6.34 -25.73
N ASP A 228 21.50 -5.91 -26.90
CA ASP A 228 20.80 -4.61 -27.05
C ASP A 228 19.46 -4.57 -26.30
N VAL A 229 18.70 -5.67 -26.34
CA VAL A 229 17.38 -5.82 -25.71
C VAL A 229 17.20 -7.26 -25.22
N ALA A 230 16.91 -7.42 -23.93
CA ALA A 230 16.54 -8.71 -23.35
C ALA A 230 15.04 -8.71 -23.00
N LEU A 231 14.31 -9.72 -23.51
CA LEU A 231 12.89 -9.91 -23.24
C LEU A 231 12.68 -11.19 -22.44
N SER A 232 11.86 -11.12 -21.40
CA SER A 232 11.42 -12.31 -20.67
C SER A 232 9.97 -12.19 -20.26
N SER A 233 9.27 -13.32 -20.21
CA SER A 233 7.91 -13.38 -19.66
C SER A 233 7.90 -13.30 -18.12
N THR A 234 9.05 -13.47 -17.46
CA THR A 234 9.14 -13.39 -16.00
C THR A 234 10.42 -12.68 -15.56
N TRP A 235 10.44 -12.18 -14.34
CA TRP A 235 11.63 -11.49 -13.80
C TRP A 235 12.80 -12.42 -13.54
N LYS A 236 12.54 -13.65 -13.10
CA LYS A 236 13.56 -14.58 -12.60
C LYS A 236 14.66 -14.90 -13.64
N PRO A 237 14.35 -15.15 -14.92
CA PRO A 237 15.36 -15.37 -15.96
C PRO A 237 16.22 -14.12 -16.23
N LEU A 238 15.66 -12.91 -16.14
CA LEU A 238 16.40 -11.67 -16.38
C LEU A 238 17.52 -11.47 -15.35
N TRP A 239 17.29 -11.86 -14.10
CA TRP A 239 18.31 -11.80 -13.04
C TRP A 239 19.48 -12.78 -13.22
N ASN A 240 19.34 -13.76 -14.12
CA ASN A 240 20.41 -14.71 -14.45
C ASN A 240 21.21 -14.29 -15.70
N LEU A 241 20.81 -13.20 -16.36
CA LEU A 241 21.60 -12.61 -17.44
C LEU A 241 22.84 -11.92 -16.86
N GLY A 242 23.86 -11.67 -17.68
CA GLY A 242 25.10 -11.07 -17.23
C GLY A 242 24.90 -9.64 -16.73
N SER A 243 25.95 -9.07 -16.15
CA SER A 243 25.96 -7.72 -15.55
C SER A 243 25.64 -6.60 -16.54
N GLU A 244 25.67 -6.89 -17.84
CA GLU A 244 25.30 -6.01 -18.94
C GLU A 244 23.79 -5.77 -19.09
N VAL A 245 22.95 -6.63 -18.52
CA VAL A 245 21.50 -6.50 -18.59
C VAL A 245 20.97 -5.90 -17.28
N LEU A 246 20.62 -4.61 -17.30
CA LEU A 246 20.00 -3.92 -16.15
C LEU A 246 18.48 -4.12 -16.16
N PRO A 247 17.87 -4.90 -15.25
CA PRO A 247 16.43 -5.12 -15.29
C PRO A 247 15.66 -3.83 -14.97
N LEU A 248 14.92 -3.30 -15.94
CA LEU A 248 14.01 -2.16 -15.77
C LEU A 248 12.55 -2.63 -15.70
N ALA A 249 11.77 -2.01 -14.83
CA ALA A 249 10.32 -2.14 -14.81
C ALA A 249 9.74 -0.88 -15.46
N PHE A 250 9.07 -1.01 -16.60
CA PHE A 250 8.17 0.04 -17.05
C PHE A 250 6.93 0.04 -16.14
N GLY A 251 6.49 1.22 -15.68
CA GLY A 251 5.28 1.36 -14.87
C GLY A 251 4.03 0.88 -15.60
N SER A 252 2.85 1.00 -14.98
CA SER A 252 1.58 0.62 -15.59
C SER A 252 1.41 1.25 -16.98
N PHE A 253 1.32 0.41 -18.01
CA PHE A 253 1.20 0.79 -19.43
C PHE A 253 0.12 1.86 -19.64
N LYS A 254 0.46 2.96 -20.33
CA LYS A 254 -0.41 4.13 -20.54
C LYS A 254 -1.13 4.14 -21.90
N GLY A 255 -0.99 3.09 -22.71
CA GLY A 255 -1.62 2.90 -24.02
C GLY A 255 -0.85 3.45 -25.23
N GLY A 256 0.47 3.59 -25.16
CA GLY A 256 1.30 4.12 -26.26
C GLY A 256 1.48 3.14 -27.44
N TYR A 257 1.89 3.65 -28.61
CA TYR A 257 2.14 2.82 -29.81
C TYR A 257 3.31 1.86 -29.62
N GLU A 258 4.36 2.33 -28.95
CA GLU A 258 5.54 1.58 -28.56
C GLU A 258 5.18 0.46 -27.58
N GLU A 259 4.23 0.71 -26.67
CA GLU A 259 3.72 -0.26 -25.70
C GLU A 259 2.88 -1.36 -26.37
N ALA A 260 2.03 -0.99 -27.34
CA ALA A 260 1.30 -1.94 -28.15
C ALA A 260 2.26 -2.84 -28.95
N GLY A 261 3.32 -2.26 -29.52
CA GLY A 261 4.38 -3.00 -30.22
C GLY A 261 5.09 -4.01 -29.32
N ALA A 262 5.52 -3.59 -28.12
CA ALA A 262 6.22 -4.46 -27.18
C ALA A 262 5.32 -5.59 -26.64
N THR A 263 4.04 -5.31 -26.40
CA THR A 263 3.05 -6.31 -25.96
C THR A 263 2.76 -7.34 -27.05
N LEU A 264 2.64 -6.91 -28.32
CA LEU A 264 2.45 -7.79 -29.46
C LEU A 264 3.66 -8.70 -29.70
N LEU A 265 4.88 -8.17 -29.54
CA LEU A 265 6.12 -8.95 -29.60
C LEU A 265 6.17 -10.00 -28.48
N LEU A 266 5.90 -9.62 -27.23
CA LEU A 266 5.82 -10.57 -26.11
C LEU A 266 4.74 -11.63 -26.33
N HIS A 267 3.58 -11.24 -26.85
CA HIS A 267 2.50 -12.17 -27.18
C HIS A 267 2.92 -13.18 -28.26
N TYR A 268 3.60 -12.72 -29.32
CA TYR A 268 4.13 -13.58 -30.36
C TYR A 268 5.11 -14.62 -29.78
N PHE A 269 6.10 -14.20 -28.99
CA PHE A 269 7.03 -15.11 -28.33
C PHE A 269 6.36 -16.13 -27.41
N ALA A 270 5.37 -15.72 -26.61
CA ALA A 270 4.62 -16.63 -25.75
C ALA A 270 3.80 -17.65 -26.56
N SER A 271 3.19 -17.21 -27.67
CA SER A 271 2.38 -18.07 -28.55
C SER A 271 3.20 -19.13 -29.28
N VAL A 272 4.47 -18.84 -29.63
CA VAL A 272 5.41 -19.80 -30.23
C VAL A 272 5.90 -20.81 -29.18
N GLY A 273 5.94 -20.42 -27.90
CA GLY A 273 6.27 -21.29 -26.76
C GLY A 273 5.11 -22.16 -26.25
N GLY A 274 3.91 -22.04 -26.82
CA GLY A 274 2.76 -22.91 -26.52
C GLY A 274 1.85 -22.48 -25.37
N GLU A 275 2.05 -21.31 -24.75
CA GLU A 275 1.15 -20.77 -23.72
C GLU A 275 0.42 -19.51 -24.19
N GLN A 276 -0.92 -19.52 -24.12
CA GLN A 276 -1.78 -18.38 -24.47
C GLN A 276 -1.99 -17.47 -23.25
N TYR A 277 -1.41 -16.27 -23.26
CA TYR A 277 -1.64 -15.26 -22.22
C TYR A 277 -2.46 -14.07 -22.77
N PHE A 278 -3.56 -13.74 -22.09
CA PHE A 278 -4.42 -12.59 -22.40
C PHE A 278 -4.12 -11.40 -21.47
N GLY A 279 -3.62 -10.31 -22.06
CA GLY A 279 -3.94 -8.88 -21.83
C GLY A 279 -3.93 -8.23 -20.44
N ARG A 280 -4.21 -8.94 -19.34
CA ARG A 280 -4.40 -8.39 -17.99
C ARG A 280 -3.32 -8.79 -16.97
N GLN A 281 -2.34 -9.60 -17.36
CA GLN A 281 -1.26 -10.06 -16.47
C GLN A 281 0.10 -9.40 -16.73
N TYR A 282 0.17 -8.34 -17.52
CA TYR A 282 1.44 -7.69 -17.85
C TYR A 282 2.02 -6.81 -16.73
N SER A 283 1.30 -6.57 -15.62
CA SER A 283 1.85 -5.88 -14.44
C SER A 283 2.98 -6.63 -13.73
N HIS A 284 3.23 -7.88 -14.12
CA HIS A 284 4.32 -8.73 -13.60
C HIS A 284 5.41 -9.04 -14.65
N HIS A 285 5.32 -8.48 -15.85
CA HIS A 285 6.22 -8.76 -16.96
C HIS A 285 7.22 -7.61 -17.14
N GLY A 286 8.50 -7.90 -16.95
CA GLY A 286 9.59 -6.95 -17.15
C GLY A 286 9.93 -6.82 -18.64
N LEU A 287 10.01 -5.60 -19.14
CA LEU A 287 10.55 -5.26 -20.45
C LEU A 287 11.78 -4.39 -20.17
N VAL A 288 12.91 -4.70 -20.80
CA VAL A 288 14.18 -4.01 -20.52
C VAL A 288 14.80 -3.56 -21.83
N GLY A 289 14.97 -2.25 -21.99
CA GLY A 289 15.85 -1.70 -23.01
C GLY A 289 17.24 -1.47 -22.41
N SER A 290 18.30 -1.81 -23.15
CA SER A 290 19.62 -1.29 -22.79
C SER A 290 19.60 0.24 -23.00
N MET A 291 19.89 0.99 -21.93
CA MET A 291 20.49 2.30 -22.12
C MET A 291 21.99 2.07 -22.09
N LEU A 292 22.58 1.79 -23.24
CA LEU A 292 23.99 2.07 -23.56
C LEU A 292 24.27 1.61 -25.00
N THR A 293 23.91 2.44 -25.98
CA THR A 293 24.68 2.64 -27.22
C THR A 293 24.08 3.79 -28.06
N ARG A 294 24.37 5.03 -27.64
CA ARG A 294 24.99 6.12 -28.43
C ARG A 294 24.92 7.43 -27.67
#